data_AF-A0A954LCP8-F1
#
_entry.id   AF-A0A954LCP8-F1
#
_cell.length_a   1.000
_cell.length_b   1.000
_cell.length_c   1.000
_cell.angle_alpha   90.00
_cell.angle_beta   90.00
_cell.angle_gamma   90.00
#
_symmetry.space_group_name_H-M   'P 1'
#
loop_
_entity.id
_entity.type
_entity.pdbx_description
1 polymer ?
#
loop_
_entity_poly.entity_id
_entity_poly.type
_entity_poly.pdbx_seq_one_letter_code
_entity_poly.pdbx_strand_id
1 'polypeptide(L)'
;MISACHARILTSQGRGAVAVVEMVAPSPDAAACVFRAVFSAGTGIEPSAAPINRIVFGRWKSEEVVVVRTEPLRWEISCHGGVVAVQSIVSDILRCSLSDSPRSSENLQQDSDPLEQQILEVLKATRTLKTARYVLAQCQVLPGLFRNLMVAPSDPEVQEQVRQLQAHRRFAEHLVHPWRVLIVGPPNAGKSSIVNAILGRERAIVFDQPGTTRDLIEAETWIEEWPFLFVDSAGLRHNAADEIERLGIESVHRAVTLADAVLLVHDITEPHADKPETDLAIPAGIPVARLRNKCDLALTQPGSQEPGEFFVSAHTGQGIPDVMKWLVKELIGTPPRVGTPLPVTEELCRVLDAHGPASA
;
A
#
# COMPACT_ATOMS: atom_id res chain seq x y z
N MET A 1 7.56 -15.54 28.44
CA MET A 1 6.37 -16.24 28.99
C MET A 1 5.31 -15.21 29.28
N ILE A 2 4.13 -15.41 28.73
CA ILE A 2 2.97 -14.53 28.89
C ILE A 2 2.51 -14.60 30.35
N SER A 3 2.29 -13.47 31.02
CA SER A 3 1.80 -13.43 32.41
C SER A 3 0.31 -13.10 32.56
N ALA A 4 -0.37 -12.71 31.47
CA ALA A 4 -1.76 -12.23 31.46
C ALA A 4 -2.44 -12.54 30.11
N CYS A 5 -3.77 -12.62 30.04
CA CYS A 5 -4.43 -12.76 28.74
C CYS A 5 -4.30 -11.46 27.94
N HIS A 6 -4.12 -11.61 26.64
CA HIS A 6 -4.03 -10.52 25.68
C HIS A 6 -5.25 -10.56 24.76
N ALA A 7 -5.70 -9.38 24.33
CA ALA A 7 -6.76 -9.24 23.36
C ALA A 7 -6.29 -8.35 22.20
N ARG A 8 -6.58 -8.77 20.96
CA ARG A 8 -6.26 -8.01 19.75
C ARG A 8 -7.44 -8.04 18.79
N ILE A 9 -7.78 -6.90 18.20
CA ILE A 9 -8.82 -6.83 17.17
C ILE A 9 -8.17 -7.24 15.83
N LEU A 10 -8.70 -8.29 15.18
CA LEU A 10 -8.17 -8.79 13.91
C LEU A 10 -8.79 -8.10 12.69
N THR A 11 -9.99 -7.54 12.84
CA THR A 11 -10.71 -6.84 11.78
C THR A 11 -10.41 -5.34 11.77
N SER A 12 -10.53 -4.70 10.61
CA SER A 12 -10.40 -3.24 10.47
C SER A 12 -11.37 -2.49 11.38
N GLN A 13 -10.96 -1.31 11.87
CA GLN A 13 -11.86 -0.44 12.62
C GLN A 13 -12.93 0.15 11.70
N GLY A 14 -14.20 0.18 12.16
CA GLY A 14 -15.32 0.70 11.39
C GLY A 14 -16.65 0.03 11.74
N ARG A 15 -17.73 0.41 11.05
CA ARG A 15 -19.01 -0.31 11.15
C ARG A 15 -18.98 -1.50 10.20
N GLY A 16 -18.92 -2.70 10.76
CA GLY A 16 -19.05 -3.96 10.02
C GLY A 16 -20.21 -4.79 10.54
N ALA A 17 -20.62 -5.81 9.77
CA ALA A 17 -21.58 -6.80 10.28
C ALA A 17 -20.95 -7.63 11.41
N VAL A 18 -19.66 -7.98 11.27
CA VAL A 18 -18.90 -8.81 12.21
C VAL A 18 -17.54 -8.17 12.48
N ALA A 19 -17.08 -8.29 13.71
CA ALA A 19 -15.70 -8.02 14.11
C ALA A 19 -15.12 -9.23 14.84
N VAL A 20 -13.82 -9.46 14.68
CA VAL A 20 -13.11 -10.59 15.29
C VAL A 20 -12.10 -10.08 16.29
N VAL A 21 -12.20 -10.56 17.53
CA VAL A 21 -11.25 -10.33 18.62
C VAL A 21 -10.50 -11.62 18.89
N GLU A 22 -9.18 -11.56 18.78
CA GLU A 22 -8.28 -12.61 19.20
C GLU A 22 -8.01 -12.50 20.70
N MET A 23 -8.11 -13.62 21.41
CA MET A 23 -7.67 -13.76 22.79
C MET A 23 -6.51 -14.77 22.85
N VAL A 24 -5.41 -14.38 23.48
CA VAL A 24 -4.29 -15.29 23.80
C VAL A 24 -4.18 -15.38 25.32
N ALA A 25 -4.20 -16.60 25.88
CA ALA A 25 -4.11 -16.82 27.33
C ALA A 25 -2.75 -17.41 27.72
N PRO A 26 -2.22 -17.13 28.92
CA PRO A 26 -0.96 -17.69 29.39
C PRO A 26 -1.06 -19.18 29.77
N SER A 27 -2.27 -19.66 30.07
CA SER A 27 -2.55 -21.05 30.41
C SER A 27 -4.01 -21.40 30.10
N PRO A 28 -4.36 -22.70 30.01
CA PRO A 28 -5.75 -23.13 29.84
C PRO A 28 -6.65 -22.66 30.99
N ASP A 29 -6.13 -22.63 32.22
CA ASP A 29 -6.87 -22.17 33.41
C ASP A 29 -7.17 -20.68 33.35
N ALA A 30 -6.24 -19.87 32.85
CA ALA A 30 -6.46 -18.43 32.65
C ALA A 30 -7.56 -18.18 31.61
N ALA A 31 -7.56 -18.93 30.50
CA ALA A 31 -8.64 -18.86 29.51
C ALA A 31 -10.00 -19.28 30.11
N ALA A 32 -10.03 -20.38 30.87
CA ALA A 32 -11.24 -20.84 31.55
C ALA A 32 -11.77 -19.80 32.55
N CYS A 33 -10.89 -19.11 33.28
CA CYS A 33 -11.25 -18.01 34.18
C CYS A 33 -11.99 -16.89 33.43
N VAL A 34 -11.45 -16.44 32.28
CA VAL A 34 -12.09 -15.43 31.43
C VAL A 34 -13.45 -15.94 30.96
N PHE A 35 -13.51 -17.09 30.28
CA PHE A 35 -14.77 -17.57 29.70
C PHE A 35 -15.84 -17.82 30.76
N ARG A 36 -15.51 -18.33 31.94
CA ARG A 36 -16.49 -18.50 33.04
C ARG A 36 -17.02 -17.18 33.59
N ALA A 37 -16.21 -16.13 33.59
CA ALA A 37 -16.61 -14.83 34.10
C ALA A 37 -17.57 -14.09 33.16
N VAL A 38 -17.41 -14.25 31.84
CA VAL A 38 -18.10 -13.38 30.87
C VAL A 38 -18.81 -14.08 29.72
N PHE A 39 -18.59 -15.38 29.50
CA PHE A 39 -19.21 -16.15 28.43
C PHE A 39 -20.20 -17.20 28.95
N SER A 40 -21.36 -17.28 28.29
CA SER A 40 -22.38 -18.30 28.53
C SER A 40 -22.58 -19.13 27.27
N ALA A 41 -22.27 -20.42 27.32
CA ALA A 41 -22.36 -21.31 26.17
C ALA A 41 -23.82 -21.61 25.79
N GLY A 42 -24.17 -21.46 24.51
CA GLY A 42 -25.50 -21.85 24.01
C GLY A 42 -25.65 -23.36 23.82
N THR A 43 -24.54 -24.09 23.69
CA THR A 43 -24.50 -25.55 23.42
C THR A 43 -23.91 -26.36 24.57
N GLY A 44 -23.66 -25.74 25.74
CA GLY A 44 -23.10 -26.38 26.93
C GLY A 44 -21.60 -26.71 26.87
N ILE A 45 -20.92 -26.41 25.76
CA ILE A 45 -19.47 -26.61 25.61
C ILE A 45 -18.74 -25.33 26.03
N GLU A 46 -17.84 -25.43 27.00
CA GLU A 46 -16.96 -24.33 27.42
C GLU A 46 -15.87 -24.09 26.36
N PRO A 47 -15.65 -22.85 25.87
CA PRO A 47 -14.66 -22.58 24.81
C PRO A 47 -13.21 -22.97 25.15
N SER A 48 -12.84 -22.92 26.44
CA SER A 48 -11.52 -23.34 26.94
C SER A 48 -11.29 -24.85 26.78
N ALA A 49 -12.36 -25.65 26.87
CA ALA A 49 -12.34 -27.11 26.76
C ALA A 49 -12.68 -27.61 25.35
N ALA A 50 -13.11 -26.71 24.45
CA ALA A 50 -13.44 -27.07 23.08
C ALA A 50 -12.20 -27.57 22.31
N PRO A 51 -12.35 -28.58 21.42
CA PRO A 51 -11.31 -28.96 20.47
C PRO A 51 -10.90 -27.79 19.57
N ILE A 52 -9.66 -27.81 19.09
CA ILE A 52 -9.18 -26.83 18.09
C ILE A 52 -10.07 -26.91 16.84
N ASN A 53 -10.39 -25.75 16.24
CA ASN A 53 -11.29 -25.56 15.11
C ASN A 53 -12.76 -25.94 15.36
N ARG A 54 -13.17 -26.18 16.61
CA ARG A 54 -14.58 -26.36 16.96
C ARG A 54 -15.25 -24.99 17.14
N ILE A 55 -16.35 -24.79 16.44
CA ILE A 55 -17.23 -23.62 16.60
C ILE A 55 -18.06 -23.78 17.88
N VAL A 56 -18.00 -22.77 18.75
CA VAL A 56 -18.81 -22.66 19.97
C VAL A 56 -19.64 -21.38 19.91
N PHE A 57 -20.95 -21.52 19.84
CA PHE A 57 -21.88 -20.39 19.92
C PHE A 57 -22.28 -20.11 21.37
N GLY A 58 -22.40 -18.84 21.73
CA GLY A 58 -22.91 -18.43 23.02
C GLY A 58 -23.06 -16.93 23.14
N ARG A 59 -23.14 -16.45 24.38
CA ARG A 59 -23.33 -15.04 24.70
C ARG A 59 -22.20 -14.53 25.58
N TRP A 60 -21.54 -13.47 25.14
CA TRP A 60 -20.59 -12.68 25.91
C TRP A 60 -21.35 -11.55 26.61
N LYS A 61 -21.78 -11.77 27.85
CA LYS A 61 -22.72 -10.90 28.58
C LYS A 61 -24.01 -10.65 27.80
N SER A 62 -24.17 -9.47 27.18
CA SER A 62 -25.32 -9.10 26.36
C SER A 62 -25.13 -9.35 24.86
N GLU A 63 -23.92 -9.70 24.44
CA GLU A 63 -23.51 -9.80 23.04
C GLU A 63 -23.53 -11.26 22.58
N GLU A 64 -24.16 -11.57 21.44
CA GLU A 64 -24.08 -12.91 20.86
C GLU A 64 -22.77 -13.07 20.09
N VAL A 65 -22.03 -14.12 20.40
CA VAL A 65 -20.69 -14.34 19.84
C VAL A 65 -20.49 -15.79 19.41
N VAL A 66 -19.59 -15.96 18.46
CA VAL A 66 -19.04 -17.24 18.06
C VAL A 66 -17.59 -17.30 18.50
N VAL A 67 -17.20 -18.34 19.22
CA VAL A 67 -15.84 -18.56 19.69
C VAL A 67 -15.26 -19.80 19.02
N VAL A 68 -14.05 -19.69 18.49
CA VAL A 68 -13.28 -20.80 17.92
C VAL A 68 -11.92 -20.83 18.59
N ARG A 69 -11.52 -21.99 19.11
CA ARG A 69 -10.15 -22.22 19.56
C ARG A 69 -9.28 -22.53 18.34
N THR A 70 -8.34 -21.66 17.99
CA THR A 70 -7.49 -21.81 16.79
C THR A 70 -6.16 -22.48 17.10
N GLU A 71 -5.65 -22.32 18.32
CA GLU A 71 -4.42 -22.95 18.83
C GLU A 71 -4.62 -23.34 20.31
N PRO A 72 -3.71 -24.11 20.94
CA PRO A 72 -3.86 -24.52 22.34
C PRO A 72 -4.13 -23.37 23.32
N LEU A 73 -3.62 -22.17 23.06
CA LEU A 73 -3.78 -21.00 23.94
C LEU A 73 -4.35 -19.77 23.20
N ARG A 74 -4.98 -19.98 22.04
CA ARG A 74 -5.51 -18.90 21.18
C ARG A 74 -6.97 -19.16 20.81
N TRP A 75 -7.78 -18.11 20.90
CA TRP A 75 -9.20 -18.12 20.55
C TRP A 75 -9.54 -16.92 19.68
N GLU A 76 -10.39 -17.12 18.69
CA GLU A 76 -11.05 -16.08 17.93
C GLU A 76 -12.50 -15.93 18.41
N ILE A 77 -12.89 -14.70 18.74
CA ILE A 77 -14.20 -14.33 19.23
C ILE A 77 -14.83 -13.40 18.19
N SER A 78 -15.78 -13.92 17.43
CA SER A 78 -16.55 -13.16 16.44
C SER A 78 -17.81 -12.59 17.09
N CYS A 79 -17.97 -11.27 17.00
CA CYS A 79 -19.09 -10.50 17.57
C CYS A 79 -19.68 -9.54 16.53
N HIS A 80 -20.75 -8.81 16.85
CA HIS A 80 -21.26 -7.77 15.97
C HIS A 80 -20.19 -6.67 15.77
N GLY A 81 -20.05 -6.20 14.52
CA GLY A 81 -19.00 -5.23 14.15
C GLY A 81 -19.22 -3.79 14.62
N GLY A 82 -19.93 -3.59 15.74
CA GLY A 82 -20.09 -2.30 16.40
C GLY A 82 -18.93 -2.02 17.36
N VAL A 83 -18.41 -0.78 17.33
CA VAL A 83 -17.26 -0.36 18.16
C VAL A 83 -17.46 -0.67 19.66
N VAL A 84 -18.69 -0.48 20.16
CA VAL A 84 -19.03 -0.73 21.57
C VAL A 84 -18.91 -2.21 21.94
N ALA A 85 -19.39 -3.12 21.09
CA ALA A 85 -19.34 -4.56 21.34
C ALA A 85 -17.88 -5.04 21.40
N VAL A 86 -17.08 -4.64 20.40
CA VAL A 86 -15.65 -4.99 20.31
C VAL A 86 -14.88 -4.46 21.52
N GLN A 87 -15.05 -3.19 21.88
CA GLN A 87 -14.36 -2.58 23.02
C GLN A 87 -14.78 -3.21 24.35
N SER A 88 -16.05 -3.60 24.50
CA SER A 88 -16.53 -4.30 25.69
C SER A 88 -15.83 -5.66 25.86
N ILE A 89 -15.74 -6.46 24.78
CA ILE A 89 -15.09 -7.77 24.81
C ILE A 89 -13.60 -7.63 25.15
N VAL A 90 -12.88 -6.72 24.47
CA VAL A 90 -11.47 -6.45 24.74
C VAL A 90 -11.26 -6.02 26.20
N SER A 91 -12.08 -5.09 26.70
CA SER A 91 -11.98 -4.60 28.08
C SER A 91 -12.23 -5.70 29.11
N ASP A 92 -13.17 -6.60 28.83
CA ASP A 92 -13.50 -7.72 29.70
C ASP A 92 -12.36 -8.73 29.80
N ILE A 93 -11.74 -9.10 28.66
CA ILE A 93 -10.58 -9.99 28.62
C ILE A 93 -9.42 -9.41 29.46
N LEU A 94 -9.13 -8.12 29.28
CA LEU A 94 -8.05 -7.45 30.00
C LEU A 94 -8.36 -7.35 31.51
N ARG A 95 -9.61 -7.05 31.90
CA ARG A 95 -10.02 -6.97 33.32
C ARG A 95 -9.91 -8.30 34.05
N CYS A 96 -10.28 -9.40 33.40
CA CYS A 96 -10.14 -10.75 33.95
C CYS A 96 -8.67 -11.20 34.07
N SER A 97 -7.73 -10.44 33.50
CA SER A 97 -6.30 -10.77 33.42
C SER A 97 -5.40 -9.97 34.36
N LEU A 98 -5.96 -9.04 35.14
CA LEU A 98 -5.20 -8.19 36.07
C LEU A 98 -4.92 -8.91 37.40
N SER A 99 -3.81 -9.66 37.43
CA SER A 99 -2.94 -9.76 38.60
C SER A 99 -1.71 -8.88 38.34
N ASP A 100 -1.39 -8.00 39.29
CA ASP A 100 -0.44 -6.86 39.20
C ASP A 100 0.85 -7.14 38.41
N SER A 101 0.94 -6.61 37.20
CA SER A 101 2.20 -6.13 36.59
C SER A 101 1.91 -5.38 35.29
N PRO A 102 2.29 -4.10 35.16
CA PRO A 102 2.19 -3.36 33.92
C PRO A 102 3.47 -3.56 33.10
N ARG A 103 3.46 -4.43 32.08
CA ARG A 103 4.50 -4.44 31.04
C ARG A 103 3.94 -4.73 29.65
N SER A 104 4.09 -3.71 28.79
CA SER A 104 4.30 -3.72 27.34
C SER A 104 3.74 -4.90 26.54
N SER A 105 2.68 -4.58 25.81
CA SER A 105 2.14 -5.31 24.66
C SER A 105 3.17 -5.42 23.53
N GLU A 106 4.02 -6.43 23.57
CA GLU A 106 4.88 -6.84 22.45
C GLU A 106 5.39 -8.25 22.77
N ASN A 107 5.39 -9.15 21.77
CA ASN A 107 5.82 -10.55 21.81
C ASN A 107 4.77 -11.60 22.16
N LEU A 108 3.81 -11.80 21.24
CA LEU A 108 3.05 -13.07 21.13
C LEU A 108 2.79 -13.50 19.67
N GLN A 109 3.81 -13.34 18.83
CA GLN A 109 3.84 -13.81 17.45
C GLN A 109 4.96 -14.86 17.32
N GLN A 110 4.77 -16.07 17.83
CA GLN A 110 5.72 -17.17 17.64
C GLN A 110 4.94 -18.44 17.32
N ASP A 111 4.77 -18.68 16.02
CA ASP A 111 4.59 -20.01 15.39
C ASP A 111 4.63 -19.93 13.84
N SER A 112 4.58 -18.73 13.25
CA SER A 112 4.93 -18.50 11.83
C SER A 112 6.38 -18.03 11.66
N ASP A 113 7.00 -18.38 10.53
CA ASP A 113 8.34 -17.91 10.13
C ASP A 113 8.36 -16.36 10.15
N PRO A 114 9.31 -15.70 10.84
CA PRO A 114 9.39 -14.23 10.90
C PRO A 114 9.32 -13.56 9.53
N LEU A 115 9.87 -14.20 8.49
CA LEU A 115 9.81 -13.69 7.12
C LEU A 115 8.40 -13.79 6.52
N GLU A 116 7.68 -14.88 6.80
CA GLU A 116 6.29 -15.06 6.36
C GLU A 116 5.38 -13.99 6.95
N GLN A 117 5.57 -13.67 8.24
CA GLN A 117 4.82 -12.59 8.89
C GLN A 117 5.06 -11.24 8.21
N GLN A 118 6.30 -10.92 7.87
CA GLN A 118 6.62 -9.69 7.15
C GLN A 118 5.96 -9.65 5.77
N ILE A 119 5.96 -10.75 5.03
CA ILE A 119 5.29 -10.84 3.72
C ILE A 119 3.78 -10.63 3.89
N LEU A 120 3.17 -11.19 4.93
CA LEU A 120 1.75 -10.98 5.23
C LEU A 120 1.43 -9.53 5.65
N GLU A 121 2.34 -8.82 6.33
CA GLU A 121 2.17 -7.40 6.60
C GLU A 121 2.25 -6.57 5.31
N VAL A 122 3.22 -6.85 4.43
CA VAL A 122 3.34 -6.21 3.11
C VAL A 122 2.09 -6.47 2.27
N LEU A 123 1.54 -7.68 2.33
CA LEU A 123 0.31 -8.05 1.61
C LEU A 123 -0.87 -7.14 1.97
N LYS A 124 -1.02 -6.74 3.24
CA LYS A 124 -2.11 -5.85 3.68
C LYS A 124 -2.02 -4.46 3.05
N ALA A 125 -0.83 -4.05 2.64
CA ALA A 125 -0.60 -2.76 2.01
C ALA A 125 -0.74 -2.81 0.47
N THR A 126 -0.85 -4.01 -0.12
CA THR A 126 -1.16 -4.15 -1.56
C THR A 126 -2.57 -3.69 -1.86
N ARG A 127 -2.76 -3.12 -3.05
CA ARG A 127 -4.00 -2.42 -3.41
C ARG A 127 -4.66 -2.95 -4.68
N THR A 128 -4.00 -3.85 -5.42
CA THR A 128 -4.63 -4.70 -6.44
C THR A 128 -4.41 -6.17 -6.21
N LEU A 129 -5.31 -6.96 -6.80
CA LEU A 129 -5.14 -8.41 -6.90
C LEU A 129 -3.83 -8.78 -7.58
N LYS A 130 -3.42 -8.03 -8.62
CA LYS A 130 -2.18 -8.27 -9.34
C LYS A 130 -0.95 -8.10 -8.43
N THR A 131 -0.84 -6.99 -7.67
CA THR A 131 0.30 -6.81 -6.76
C THR A 131 0.25 -7.76 -5.57
N ALA A 132 -0.95 -8.04 -5.02
CA ALA A 132 -1.16 -9.05 -3.98
C ALA A 132 -0.64 -10.43 -4.39
N ARG A 133 -0.84 -10.83 -5.67
CA ARG A 133 -0.32 -12.10 -6.20
C ARG A 133 1.21 -12.16 -6.22
N TYR A 134 1.88 -11.07 -6.60
CA TYR A 134 3.35 -11.00 -6.55
C TYR A 134 3.87 -11.14 -5.13
N VAL A 135 3.25 -10.45 -4.16
CA VAL A 135 3.65 -10.51 -2.75
C VAL A 135 3.37 -11.89 -2.15
N LEU A 136 2.19 -12.47 -2.39
CA LEU A 136 1.85 -13.82 -1.89
C LEU A 136 2.77 -14.92 -2.41
N ALA A 137 3.22 -14.81 -3.66
CA ALA A 137 4.16 -15.78 -4.22
C ALA A 137 5.50 -15.82 -3.45
N GLN A 138 5.87 -14.72 -2.78
CA GLN A 138 7.10 -14.63 -2.01
C GLN A 138 7.11 -15.56 -0.79
N CYS A 139 5.94 -15.92 -0.23
CA CYS A 139 5.84 -16.90 0.85
C CYS A 139 6.46 -18.26 0.50
N GLN A 140 6.50 -18.62 -0.80
CA GLN A 140 7.05 -19.89 -1.26
C GLN A 140 8.53 -19.78 -1.69
N VAL A 141 8.96 -18.63 -2.20
CA VAL A 141 10.29 -18.49 -2.83
C VAL A 141 11.34 -17.86 -1.92
N LEU A 142 10.97 -16.93 -1.04
CA LEU A 142 11.94 -16.22 -0.20
C LEU A 142 12.52 -17.03 0.97
N PRO A 143 11.78 -17.90 1.69
CA PRO A 143 12.34 -18.57 2.87
C PRO A 143 13.61 -19.40 2.59
N GLY A 144 13.65 -20.10 1.45
CA GLY A 144 14.83 -20.86 1.03
C GLY A 144 16.01 -19.97 0.68
N LEU A 145 15.76 -18.90 -0.09
CA LEU A 145 16.78 -17.93 -0.48
C LEU A 145 17.35 -17.20 0.74
N PHE A 146 16.49 -16.71 1.63
CA PHE A 146 16.88 -15.99 2.84
C PHE A 146 17.75 -16.87 3.73
N ARG A 147 17.40 -18.15 3.90
CA ARG A 147 18.22 -19.11 4.65
C ARG A 147 19.62 -19.27 4.03
N ASN A 148 19.71 -19.44 2.71
CA ASN A 148 20.99 -19.59 2.02
C ASN A 148 21.87 -18.34 2.19
N LEU A 149 21.25 -17.15 2.12
CA LEU A 149 21.91 -15.87 2.32
C LEU A 149 22.51 -15.73 3.73
N MET A 150 21.79 -16.21 4.75
CA MET A 150 22.28 -16.17 6.13
C MET A 150 23.40 -17.19 6.42
N VAL A 151 23.41 -18.33 5.72
CA VAL A 151 24.37 -19.42 5.96
C VAL A 151 25.67 -19.24 5.17
N ALA A 152 25.57 -18.87 3.89
CA ALA A 152 26.70 -18.77 2.98
C ALA A 152 26.59 -17.52 2.09
N PRO A 153 26.65 -16.30 2.66
CA PRO A 153 26.44 -15.06 1.92
C PRO A 153 27.46 -14.86 0.79
N SER A 154 28.67 -15.37 0.93
CA SER A 154 29.73 -15.24 -0.08
C SER A 154 29.70 -16.30 -1.18
N ASP A 155 28.74 -17.23 -1.15
CA ASP A 155 28.60 -18.26 -2.18
C ASP A 155 28.25 -17.62 -3.55
N PRO A 156 28.93 -17.99 -4.66
CA PRO A 156 28.67 -17.41 -5.97
C PRO A 156 27.22 -17.54 -6.46
N GLU A 157 26.53 -18.64 -6.14
CA GLU A 157 25.12 -18.84 -6.52
C GLU A 157 24.20 -17.92 -5.72
N VAL A 158 24.48 -17.76 -4.41
CA VAL A 158 23.76 -16.83 -3.53
C VAL A 158 23.98 -15.38 -3.96
N GLN A 159 25.21 -15.02 -4.36
CA GLN A 159 25.53 -13.68 -4.86
C GLN A 159 24.81 -13.35 -6.17
N GLU A 160 24.64 -14.33 -7.06
CA GLU A 160 23.83 -14.14 -8.28
C GLU A 160 22.33 -13.96 -7.92
N GLN A 161 21.81 -14.69 -6.94
CA GLN A 161 20.44 -14.49 -6.44
C GLN A 161 20.24 -13.10 -5.82
N VAL A 162 21.22 -12.61 -5.05
CA VAL A 162 21.23 -11.24 -4.50
C VAL A 162 21.20 -10.20 -5.62
N ARG A 163 22.01 -10.39 -6.67
CA ARG A 163 22.02 -9.49 -7.84
C ARG A 163 20.67 -9.46 -8.54
N GLN A 164 20.01 -10.60 -8.70
CA GLN A 164 18.67 -10.69 -9.29
C GLN A 164 17.61 -9.97 -8.43
N LEU A 165 17.67 -10.13 -7.10
CA LEU A 165 16.80 -9.40 -6.18
C LEU A 165 17.02 -7.87 -6.27
N GLN A 166 18.28 -7.44 -6.30
CA GLN A 166 18.63 -6.01 -6.44
C GLN A 166 18.14 -5.43 -7.77
N ALA A 167 18.24 -6.18 -8.87
CA ALA A 167 17.73 -5.77 -10.18
C ALA A 167 16.21 -5.55 -10.19
N HIS A 168 15.47 -6.22 -9.30
CA HIS A 168 14.03 -6.06 -9.16
C HIS A 168 13.58 -5.19 -8.00
N ARG A 169 14.51 -4.52 -7.29
CA ARG A 169 14.19 -3.71 -6.10
C ARG A 169 13.15 -2.63 -6.39
N ARG A 170 13.38 -1.83 -7.44
CA ARG A 170 12.45 -0.76 -7.84
C ARG A 170 11.06 -1.32 -8.14
N PHE A 171 10.98 -2.42 -8.88
CA PHE A 171 9.70 -3.06 -9.20
C PHE A 171 8.99 -3.59 -7.94
N ALA A 172 9.72 -4.20 -7.00
CA ALA A 172 9.18 -4.73 -5.75
C ALA A 172 8.63 -3.64 -4.84
N GLU A 173 9.32 -2.50 -4.75
CA GLU A 173 8.85 -1.30 -4.04
C GLU A 173 7.48 -0.85 -4.56
N HIS A 174 7.30 -0.88 -5.88
CA HIS A 174 6.05 -0.47 -6.51
C HIS A 174 4.90 -1.47 -6.46
N LEU A 175 5.09 -2.63 -5.81
CA LEU A 175 3.96 -3.53 -5.51
C LEU A 175 3.07 -2.98 -4.39
N VAL A 176 3.65 -2.16 -3.51
CA VAL A 176 2.98 -1.56 -2.36
C VAL A 176 2.87 -0.05 -2.49
N HIS A 177 3.90 0.59 -3.06
CA HIS A 177 3.90 2.03 -3.30
C HIS A 177 3.51 2.34 -4.75
N PRO A 178 2.48 3.15 -5.01
CA PRO A 178 2.08 3.45 -6.37
C PRO A 178 3.20 4.14 -7.16
N TRP A 179 3.29 3.83 -8.46
CA TRP A 179 4.15 4.55 -9.39
C TRP A 179 3.73 6.02 -9.43
N ARG A 180 4.64 6.92 -9.07
CA ARG A 180 4.35 8.34 -8.88
C ARG A 180 4.51 9.09 -10.19
N VAL A 181 3.42 9.60 -10.74
CA VAL A 181 3.40 10.36 -12.00
C VAL A 181 3.13 11.83 -11.71
N LEU A 182 4.13 12.67 -11.91
CA LEU A 182 4.01 14.10 -11.72
C LEU A 182 3.43 14.77 -12.97
N ILE A 183 2.41 15.59 -12.80
CA ILE A 183 1.81 16.38 -13.88
C ILE A 183 2.14 17.84 -13.67
N VAL A 184 2.81 18.42 -14.66
CA VAL A 184 3.33 19.80 -14.64
C VAL A 184 3.03 20.50 -15.96
N GLY A 185 2.98 21.83 -15.93
CA GLY A 185 2.69 22.64 -17.11
C GLY A 185 2.05 23.98 -16.74
N PRO A 186 1.88 24.89 -17.72
CA PRO A 186 1.36 26.24 -17.49
C PRO A 186 -0.01 26.28 -16.81
N PRO A 187 -0.40 27.43 -16.21
CA PRO A 187 -1.79 27.67 -15.81
C PRO A 187 -2.75 27.38 -16.98
N ASN A 188 -3.94 26.84 -16.68
CA ASN A 188 -4.98 26.55 -17.68
C ASN A 188 -4.66 25.54 -18.80
N ALA A 189 -3.46 24.92 -18.77
CA ALA A 189 -3.08 23.85 -19.69
C ALA A 189 -3.95 22.59 -19.57
N GLY A 190 -4.79 22.49 -18.54
CA GLY A 190 -5.76 21.39 -18.35
C GLY A 190 -5.22 20.17 -17.60
N LYS A 191 -4.21 20.35 -16.73
CA LYS A 191 -3.61 19.29 -15.89
C LYS A 191 -4.65 18.50 -15.08
N SER A 192 -5.46 19.18 -14.27
CA SER A 192 -6.50 18.55 -13.45
C SER A 192 -7.57 17.87 -14.31
N SER A 193 -7.87 18.42 -15.49
CA SER A 193 -8.77 17.79 -16.45
C SER A 193 -8.20 16.49 -17.02
N ILE A 194 -6.88 16.44 -17.29
CA ILE A 194 -6.20 15.20 -17.71
C ILE A 194 -6.24 14.16 -16.60
N VAL A 195 -5.94 14.55 -15.35
CA VAL A 195 -6.08 13.65 -14.18
C VAL A 195 -7.49 13.07 -14.15
N ASN A 196 -8.51 13.92 -14.17
CA ASN A 196 -9.90 13.47 -14.14
C ASN A 196 -10.26 12.57 -15.33
N ALA A 197 -9.73 12.84 -16.51
CA ALA A 197 -9.94 12.00 -17.69
C ALA A 197 -9.29 10.61 -17.54
N ILE A 198 -8.13 10.51 -16.90
CA ILE A 198 -7.47 9.25 -16.56
C ILE A 198 -8.30 8.50 -15.50
N LEU A 199 -8.67 9.18 -14.40
CA LEU A 199 -9.50 8.62 -13.32
C LEU A 199 -10.90 8.19 -13.78
N GLY A 200 -11.45 8.79 -14.84
CA GLY A 200 -12.74 8.43 -15.40
C GLY A 200 -12.69 7.24 -16.36
N ARG A 201 -11.50 6.77 -16.75
CA ARG A 201 -11.30 5.60 -17.63
C ARG A 201 -10.94 4.34 -16.87
N GLU A 202 -10.50 4.46 -15.63
CA GLU A 202 -10.14 3.34 -14.76
C GLU A 202 -10.72 3.56 -13.35
N ARG A 203 -10.95 2.49 -12.57
CA ARG A 203 -11.64 2.61 -11.28
C ARG A 203 -10.79 3.41 -10.28
N ALA A 204 -11.04 4.72 -10.15
CA ALA A 204 -10.40 5.56 -9.14
C ALA A 204 -10.87 5.21 -7.72
N ILE A 205 -9.94 5.06 -6.79
CA ILE A 205 -10.23 5.13 -5.35
C ILE A 205 -9.68 6.48 -4.88
N VAL A 206 -10.56 7.44 -4.65
CA VAL A 206 -10.17 8.74 -4.10
C VAL A 206 -9.97 8.56 -2.60
N PHE A 207 -8.73 8.71 -2.13
CA PHE A 207 -8.44 8.82 -0.71
C PHE A 207 -8.78 10.24 -0.25
N ASP A 208 -9.96 10.41 0.35
CA ASP A 208 -10.31 11.63 1.08
C ASP A 208 -9.86 11.47 2.54
N GLN A 209 -8.60 11.78 2.83
CA GLN A 209 -8.16 12.07 4.20
C GLN A 209 -7.97 13.59 4.31
N PRO A 210 -8.93 14.33 4.90
CA PRO A 210 -8.79 15.76 5.12
C PRO A 210 -7.72 15.97 6.20
N GLY A 211 -6.59 16.63 5.90
CA GLY A 211 -5.59 16.82 6.96
C GLY A 211 -4.29 17.57 6.70
N THR A 212 -3.83 17.83 5.47
CA THR A 212 -2.57 18.59 5.30
C THR A 212 -2.66 19.55 4.13
N THR A 213 -2.81 20.84 4.46
CA THR A 213 -2.73 21.98 3.54
C THR A 213 -1.29 22.27 3.11
N ARG A 214 -0.96 22.09 1.82
CA ARG A 214 -0.42 23.13 0.89
C ARG A 214 0.08 22.55 -0.47
N ASP A 215 -0.75 22.32 -1.48
CA ASP A 215 -1.51 21.08 -1.70
C ASP A 215 -1.17 20.54 -3.11
N LEU A 216 -0.32 19.51 -3.22
CA LEU A 216 -0.33 18.67 -4.42
C LEU A 216 -1.63 17.86 -4.38
N ILE A 217 -2.41 17.88 -5.46
CA ILE A 217 -3.59 17.02 -5.52
C ILE A 217 -3.08 15.65 -5.94
N GLU A 218 -3.12 14.72 -5.00
CA GLU A 218 -2.77 13.32 -5.23
C GLU A 218 -4.04 12.53 -5.62
N ALA A 219 -3.95 11.77 -6.69
CA ALA A 219 -5.04 10.95 -7.18
C ALA A 219 -4.54 9.56 -7.54
N GLU A 220 -5.09 8.55 -6.88
CA GLU A 220 -4.71 7.16 -7.08
C GLU A 220 -5.64 6.42 -8.06
N THR A 221 -5.05 5.61 -8.94
CA THR A 221 -5.77 4.76 -9.89
C THR A 221 -4.96 3.51 -10.28
N TRP A 222 -5.56 2.67 -11.14
CA TRP A 222 -5.07 1.33 -11.49
C TRP A 222 -4.95 1.15 -13.00
N ILE A 223 -3.76 1.36 -13.56
CA ILE A 223 -3.51 1.13 -14.99
C ILE A 223 -3.08 -0.31 -15.22
N GLU A 224 -3.89 -1.09 -15.94
CA GLU A 224 -3.67 -2.54 -16.14
C GLU A 224 -3.44 -3.32 -14.82
N GLU A 225 -4.18 -2.93 -13.77
CA GLU A 225 -4.08 -3.41 -12.38
C GLU A 225 -2.78 -3.06 -11.66
N TRP A 226 -1.97 -2.14 -12.19
CA TRP A 226 -0.80 -1.59 -11.50
C TRP A 226 -1.15 -0.29 -10.74
N PRO A 227 -0.63 -0.08 -9.52
CA PRO A 227 -0.89 1.12 -8.73
C PRO A 227 -0.22 2.35 -9.34
N PHE A 228 -0.97 3.41 -9.61
CA PHE A 228 -0.47 4.70 -10.04
C PHE A 228 -0.96 5.82 -9.14
N LEU A 229 -0.08 6.78 -8.84
CA LEU A 229 -0.40 7.99 -8.10
C LEU A 229 -0.08 9.20 -8.97
N PHE A 230 -1.12 9.88 -9.43
CA PHE A 230 -0.99 11.12 -10.15
C PHE A 230 -0.89 12.28 -9.18
N VAL A 231 0.11 13.12 -9.39
CA VAL A 231 0.42 14.25 -8.52
C VAL A 231 0.28 15.53 -9.36
N ASP A 232 -0.78 16.30 -9.14
CA ASP A 232 -1.04 17.56 -9.87
C ASP A 232 -0.39 18.75 -9.15
N SER A 233 0.52 19.41 -9.85
CA SER A 233 1.21 20.60 -9.34
C SER A 233 0.32 21.87 -9.28
N ALA A 234 -0.90 21.85 -9.83
CA ALA A 234 -1.79 23.02 -9.91
C ALA A 234 -2.33 23.50 -8.55
N GLY A 235 -2.50 22.60 -7.57
CA GLY A 235 -3.00 22.95 -6.25
C GLY A 235 -2.05 23.86 -5.46
N LEU A 236 -0.76 23.87 -5.82
CA LEU A 236 0.25 24.74 -5.20
C LEU A 236 0.08 26.24 -5.51
N ARG A 237 -0.67 26.60 -6.56
CA ARG A 237 -0.73 27.99 -7.07
C ARG A 237 -2.07 28.70 -6.91
N HIS A 238 -3.14 28.01 -6.52
CA HIS A 238 -4.46 28.65 -6.37
C HIS A 238 -4.56 29.58 -5.14
N ASN A 239 -3.54 29.62 -4.28
CA ASN A 239 -3.50 30.48 -3.09
C ASN A 239 -2.25 31.39 -3.05
N ALA A 240 -2.45 32.62 -3.53
CA ALA A 240 -1.84 33.88 -3.07
C ALA A 240 -0.47 34.37 -3.59
N ALA A 241 -0.31 35.69 -3.38
CA ALA A 241 0.66 36.64 -3.92
C ALA A 241 2.15 36.41 -3.57
N ASP A 242 3.00 36.87 -4.48
CA ASP A 242 4.45 37.20 -4.55
C ASP A 242 5.50 36.60 -3.58
N GLU A 243 5.17 36.09 -2.40
CA GLU A 243 6.13 35.46 -1.45
C GLU A 243 6.02 33.93 -1.41
N ILE A 244 4.92 33.36 -1.94
CA ILE A 244 4.64 31.91 -1.97
C ILE A 244 5.21 31.22 -3.23
N GLU A 245 5.60 31.99 -4.25
CA GLU A 245 6.12 31.44 -5.51
C GLU A 245 7.39 30.60 -5.31
N ARG A 246 8.29 31.02 -4.40
CA ARG A 246 9.50 30.27 -4.03
C ARG A 246 9.19 28.94 -3.31
N LEU A 247 8.19 28.92 -2.43
CA LEU A 247 7.74 27.71 -1.73
C LEU A 247 7.01 26.73 -2.67
N GLY A 248 6.31 27.27 -3.68
CA GLY A 248 5.74 26.49 -4.77
C GLY A 248 6.81 25.80 -5.61
N ILE A 249 7.90 26.51 -5.95
CA ILE A 249 9.05 25.95 -6.69
C ILE A 249 9.75 24.83 -5.91
N GLU A 250 10.07 25.04 -4.63
CA GLU A 250 10.68 24.01 -3.77
C GLU A 250 9.80 22.76 -3.61
N SER A 251 8.47 22.93 -3.58
CA SER A 251 7.53 21.81 -3.49
C SER A 251 7.43 21.02 -4.79
N VAL A 252 7.47 21.69 -5.96
CA VAL A 252 7.55 21.02 -7.26
C VAL A 252 8.91 20.32 -7.43
N HIS A 253 10.03 20.90 -7.01
CA HIS A 253 11.33 20.23 -7.05
C HIS A 253 11.36 18.96 -6.21
N ARG A 254 10.79 18.99 -5.00
CA ARG A 254 10.64 17.78 -4.18
C ARG A 254 9.75 16.73 -4.86
N ALA A 255 8.65 17.16 -5.48
CA ALA A 255 7.76 16.26 -6.19
C ALA A 255 8.45 15.58 -7.39
N VAL A 256 9.32 16.31 -8.10
CA VAL A 256 10.13 15.76 -9.20
C VAL A 256 11.11 14.71 -8.71
N THR A 257 11.79 14.93 -7.58
CA THR A 257 12.73 13.95 -7.01
C THR A 257 12.05 12.63 -6.65
N LEU A 258 10.76 12.69 -6.31
CA LEU A 258 9.95 11.52 -5.96
C LEU A 258 9.14 10.96 -7.15
N ALA A 259 9.27 11.55 -8.35
CA ALA A 259 8.50 11.14 -9.50
C ALA A 259 9.18 9.98 -10.24
N ASP A 260 8.38 8.98 -10.61
CA ASP A 260 8.79 7.91 -11.51
C ASP A 260 8.68 8.32 -12.97
N ALA A 261 7.70 9.17 -13.30
CA ALA A 261 7.52 9.77 -14.62
C ALA A 261 6.99 11.20 -14.50
N VAL A 262 7.21 12.00 -15.54
CA VAL A 262 6.70 13.36 -15.64
C VAL A 262 5.85 13.53 -16.90
N LEU A 263 4.66 14.10 -16.74
CA LEU A 263 3.79 14.52 -17.84
C LEU A 263 3.83 16.05 -17.94
N LEU A 264 4.47 16.57 -19.00
CA LEU A 264 4.53 18.00 -19.32
C LEU A 264 3.32 18.37 -20.19
N VAL A 265 2.37 19.10 -19.62
CA VAL A 265 1.10 19.45 -20.27
C VAL A 265 1.18 20.85 -20.85
N HIS A 266 0.90 20.96 -22.15
CA HIS A 266 0.85 22.22 -22.89
C HIS A 266 -0.51 22.37 -23.58
N ASP A 267 -1.08 23.57 -23.55
CA ASP A 267 -2.26 23.89 -24.35
C ASP A 267 -1.84 24.17 -25.80
N ILE A 268 -2.30 23.37 -26.76
CA ILE A 268 -1.96 23.56 -28.18
C ILE A 268 -2.61 24.81 -28.80
N THR A 269 -3.63 25.37 -28.16
CA THR A 269 -4.34 26.56 -28.65
C THR A 269 -3.62 27.86 -28.30
N GLU A 270 -2.64 27.83 -27.40
CA GLU A 270 -1.90 29.01 -26.96
C GLU A 270 -0.63 29.25 -27.80
N PRO A 271 -0.36 30.50 -28.25
CA PRO A 271 0.73 30.83 -29.18
C PRO A 271 2.15 30.72 -28.60
N HIS A 272 2.31 30.16 -27.40
CA HIS A 272 3.60 29.92 -26.73
C HIS A 272 3.72 28.51 -26.14
N ALA A 273 2.93 27.55 -26.64
CA ALA A 273 2.94 26.17 -26.17
C ALA A 273 4.32 25.51 -26.14
N ASP A 274 5.27 25.99 -26.97
CA ASP A 274 6.63 25.46 -27.09
C ASP A 274 7.68 26.13 -26.20
N LYS A 275 7.35 27.20 -25.46
CA LYS A 275 8.28 27.78 -24.50
C LYS A 275 8.31 26.91 -23.24
N PRO A 276 9.48 26.39 -22.81
CA PRO A 276 9.59 25.67 -21.56
C PRO A 276 9.54 26.68 -20.41
N GLU A 277 8.35 27.19 -20.07
CA GLU A 277 8.19 28.09 -18.91
C GLU A 277 8.30 27.34 -17.57
N THR A 278 8.42 26.01 -17.61
CA THR A 278 8.89 25.22 -16.48
C THR A 278 10.40 25.00 -16.63
N ASP A 279 11.22 25.89 -16.04
CA ASP A 279 12.65 25.68 -15.74
C ASP A 279 12.86 24.53 -14.72
N LEU A 280 12.11 23.46 -14.88
CA LEU A 280 12.08 22.33 -13.97
C LEU A 280 13.19 21.38 -14.38
N ALA A 281 14.27 21.37 -13.61
CA ALA A 281 15.33 20.39 -13.74
C ALA A 281 14.79 19.00 -13.40
N ILE A 282 14.45 18.21 -14.42
CA ILE A 282 14.06 16.80 -14.29
C ILE A 282 15.34 15.96 -14.23
N PRO A 283 15.56 15.18 -13.15
CA PRO A 283 16.68 14.25 -13.04
C PRO A 283 16.81 13.32 -14.27
N ALA A 284 18.05 13.02 -14.64
CA ALA A 284 18.33 12.06 -15.69
C ALA A 284 17.74 10.67 -15.34
N GLY A 285 17.14 10.01 -16.32
CA GLY A 285 16.54 8.68 -16.17
C GLY A 285 15.06 8.67 -15.77
N ILE A 286 14.48 9.82 -15.44
CA ILE A 286 13.02 9.93 -15.28
C ILE A 286 12.38 10.10 -16.67
N PRO A 287 11.54 9.16 -17.13
CA PRO A 287 10.84 9.30 -18.40
C PRO A 287 9.89 10.50 -18.38
N VAL A 288 9.89 11.25 -19.49
CA VAL A 288 9.08 12.46 -19.66
C VAL A 288 8.22 12.32 -20.91
N ALA A 289 6.92 12.56 -20.77
CA ALA A 289 6.01 12.70 -21.91
C ALA A 289 5.49 14.13 -22.04
N ARG A 290 5.41 14.62 -23.27
CA ARG A 290 4.85 15.94 -23.61
C ARG A 290 3.42 15.77 -24.09
N LEU A 291 2.46 16.31 -23.35
CA LEU A 291 1.04 16.24 -23.66
C LEU A 291 0.59 17.56 -24.28
N ARG A 292 0.29 17.54 -25.58
CA ARG A 292 -0.35 18.64 -26.31
C ARG A 292 -1.86 18.55 -26.12
N ASN A 293 -2.33 19.15 -25.03
CA ASN A 293 -3.72 19.12 -24.62
C ASN A 293 -4.59 20.07 -25.48
N LYS A 294 -5.91 19.83 -25.45
CA LYS A 294 -6.94 20.55 -26.22
C LYS A 294 -6.79 20.36 -27.74
N CYS A 295 -6.28 19.19 -28.17
CA CYS A 295 -6.13 18.88 -29.59
C CYS A 295 -7.47 18.85 -30.36
N ASP A 296 -8.59 18.69 -29.66
CA ASP A 296 -9.94 18.78 -30.21
C ASP A 296 -10.32 20.20 -30.67
N LEU A 297 -9.61 21.23 -30.18
CA LEU A 297 -9.81 22.63 -30.55
C LEU A 297 -8.83 23.13 -31.62
N ALA A 298 -7.86 22.30 -32.00
CA ALA A 298 -6.83 22.69 -32.96
C ALA A 298 -7.43 22.79 -34.39
N LEU A 299 -7.26 23.95 -35.03
CA LEU A 299 -7.74 24.20 -36.40
C LEU A 299 -6.87 23.53 -37.48
N THR A 300 -5.64 23.15 -37.15
CA THR A 300 -4.66 22.49 -38.03
C THR A 300 -4.34 21.11 -37.52
N GLN A 301 -4.12 20.17 -38.45
CA GLN A 301 -3.68 18.83 -38.06
C GLN A 301 -2.34 18.93 -37.33
N PRO A 302 -2.19 18.22 -36.20
CA PRO A 302 -0.92 18.17 -35.50
C PRO A 302 0.17 17.64 -36.44
N GLY A 303 1.37 18.22 -36.36
CA GLY A 303 2.54 17.80 -37.14
C GLY A 303 3.00 16.38 -36.81
N SER A 304 4.17 15.99 -37.30
CA SER A 304 4.78 14.70 -36.95
C SER A 304 4.98 14.58 -35.44
N GLN A 305 4.43 13.53 -34.84
CA GLN A 305 4.56 13.23 -33.42
C GLN A 305 5.99 12.77 -33.11
N GLU A 306 6.69 13.50 -32.24
CA GLU A 306 8.00 13.05 -31.73
C GLU A 306 7.83 11.91 -30.71
N PRO A 307 8.84 11.03 -30.52
CA PRO A 307 8.81 10.03 -29.47
C PRO A 307 8.58 10.66 -28.08
N GLY A 308 7.53 10.22 -27.38
CA GLY A 308 7.16 10.78 -26.07
C GLY A 308 6.27 12.03 -26.14
N GLU A 309 5.88 12.50 -27.32
CA GLU A 309 4.86 13.54 -27.49
C GLU A 309 3.49 12.90 -27.76
N PHE A 310 2.42 13.46 -27.19
CA PHE A 310 1.04 12.96 -27.35
C PHE A 310 0.06 14.11 -27.54
N PHE A 311 -0.79 14.01 -28.57
CA PHE A 311 -1.92 14.92 -28.75
C PHE A 311 -3.11 14.39 -27.97
N VAL A 312 -3.55 15.14 -26.96
CA VAL A 312 -4.59 14.70 -26.04
C VAL A 312 -5.72 15.72 -25.95
N SER A 313 -6.90 15.22 -25.65
CA SER A 313 -8.04 16.05 -25.27
C SER A 313 -8.55 15.53 -23.95
N ALA A 314 -8.33 16.28 -22.88
CA ALA A 314 -8.89 15.96 -21.57
C ALA A 314 -10.44 15.92 -21.58
N HIS A 315 -11.06 16.71 -22.47
CA HIS A 315 -12.52 16.80 -22.58
C HIS A 315 -13.14 15.57 -23.26
N THR A 316 -12.57 15.12 -24.38
CA THR A 316 -13.08 13.96 -25.13
C THR A 316 -12.44 12.64 -24.72
N GLY A 317 -11.30 12.71 -24.02
CA GLY A 317 -10.43 11.59 -23.68
C GLY A 317 -9.59 11.06 -24.86
N GLN A 318 -9.54 11.76 -25.98
CA GLN A 318 -8.64 11.42 -27.09
C GLN A 318 -7.18 11.39 -26.62
N GLY A 319 -6.42 10.39 -27.07
CA GLY A 319 -4.98 10.23 -26.76
C GLY A 319 -4.66 9.74 -25.34
N ILE A 320 -5.60 9.84 -24.38
CA ILE A 320 -5.38 9.40 -22.99
C ILE A 320 -4.99 7.91 -22.89
N PRO A 321 -5.61 6.96 -23.62
CA PRO A 321 -5.18 5.55 -23.58
C PRO A 321 -3.74 5.32 -23.99
N ASP A 322 -3.24 6.10 -24.94
CA ASP A 322 -1.88 5.93 -25.45
C ASP A 322 -0.85 6.47 -24.46
N VAL A 323 -1.20 7.53 -23.72
CA VAL A 323 -0.42 8.01 -22.56
C VAL A 323 -0.38 6.93 -21.46
N MET A 324 -1.51 6.29 -21.14
CA MET A 324 -1.54 5.22 -20.13
C MET A 324 -0.69 4.01 -20.53
N LYS A 325 -0.77 3.58 -21.80
CA LYS A 325 0.11 2.52 -22.33
C LYS A 325 1.58 2.91 -22.28
N TRP A 326 1.90 4.16 -22.59
CA TRP A 326 3.27 4.67 -22.49
C TRP A 326 3.77 4.62 -21.04
N LEU A 327 2.96 5.05 -20.07
CA LEU A 327 3.32 4.97 -18.65
C LEU A 327 3.62 3.54 -18.22
N VAL A 328 2.76 2.58 -18.56
CA VAL A 328 2.98 1.16 -18.24
C VAL A 328 4.28 0.66 -18.89
N LYS A 329 4.49 0.99 -20.16
CA LYS A 329 5.69 0.56 -20.90
C LYS A 329 6.97 1.13 -20.30
N GLU A 330 7.03 2.43 -20.00
CA GLU A 330 8.26 3.08 -19.55
C GLU A 330 8.57 2.80 -18.07
N LEU A 331 7.55 2.67 -17.21
CA LEU A 331 7.76 2.44 -15.79
C LEU A 331 7.90 0.96 -15.44
N ILE A 332 7.06 0.12 -16.04
CA ILE A 332 6.96 -1.29 -15.66
C ILE A 332 7.66 -2.18 -16.68
N GLY A 333 7.64 -1.80 -17.96
CA GLY A 333 8.29 -2.54 -19.04
C GLY A 333 7.78 -3.98 -19.14
N THR A 334 8.70 -4.94 -19.07
CA THR A 334 8.36 -6.36 -18.97
C THR A 334 8.42 -6.77 -17.49
N PRO A 335 7.28 -6.92 -16.80
CA PRO A 335 7.29 -7.28 -15.40
C PRO A 335 7.87 -8.69 -15.20
N PRO A 336 8.58 -8.97 -14.09
CA PRO A 336 9.06 -10.30 -13.78
C PRO A 336 7.89 -11.29 -13.64
N ARG A 337 8.17 -12.59 -13.69
CA ARG A 337 7.14 -13.60 -13.45
C ARG A 337 6.73 -13.56 -11.98
N VAL A 338 5.47 -13.87 -11.67
CA VAL A 338 4.92 -13.80 -10.30
C VAL A 338 5.73 -14.63 -9.28
N GLY A 339 6.36 -15.74 -9.70
CA GLY A 339 7.23 -16.56 -8.85
C GLY A 339 8.71 -16.18 -8.86
N THR A 340 9.10 -15.08 -9.52
CA THR A 340 10.46 -14.57 -9.40
C THR A 340 10.68 -14.03 -7.98
N PRO A 341 11.83 -14.31 -7.32
CA PRO A 341 12.14 -13.73 -6.02
C PRO A 341 12.20 -12.20 -6.09
N LEU A 342 11.52 -11.52 -5.17
CA LEU A 342 11.44 -10.07 -5.10
C LEU A 342 11.74 -9.57 -3.67
N PRO A 343 12.48 -8.47 -3.50
CA PRO A 343 12.77 -7.91 -2.19
C PRO A 343 11.58 -7.10 -1.66
N VAL A 344 10.54 -7.79 -1.20
CA VAL A 344 9.29 -7.15 -0.76
C VAL A 344 9.26 -6.77 0.72
N THR A 345 10.19 -7.29 1.53
CA THR A 345 10.25 -7.01 2.98
C THR A 345 11.39 -6.07 3.32
N GLU A 346 11.20 -5.23 4.35
CA GLU A 346 12.22 -4.30 4.82
C GLU A 346 13.48 -5.02 5.33
N GLU A 347 13.33 -6.18 5.99
CA GLU A 347 14.48 -6.99 6.40
C GLU A 347 15.29 -7.46 5.20
N LEU A 348 14.64 -8.00 4.16
CA LEU A 348 15.36 -8.44 2.97
C LEU A 348 16.05 -7.26 2.27
N CYS A 349 15.39 -6.10 2.15
CA CYS A 349 16.03 -4.89 1.63
C CYS A 349 17.27 -4.50 2.43
N ARG A 350 17.21 -4.50 3.77
CA ARG A 350 18.36 -4.21 4.65
C ARG A 350 19.49 -5.21 4.47
N VAL A 351 19.18 -6.50 4.36
CA VAL A 351 20.18 -7.55 4.12
C VAL A 351 20.84 -7.38 2.73
N LEU A 352 20.05 -7.04 1.71
CA LEU A 352 20.58 -6.73 0.37
C LEU A 352 21.45 -5.48 0.34
N ASP A 353 21.18 -4.49 1.20
CA ASP A 353 22.03 -3.29 1.33
C ASP A 353 23.35 -3.62 2.05
N ALA A 354 23.31 -4.48 3.06
CA ALA A 354 24.51 -4.93 3.79
C ALA A 354 25.44 -5.84 2.95
N HIS A 355 24.86 -6.59 2.01
CA HIS A 355 25.58 -7.53 1.14
C HIS A 355 25.64 -7.09 -0.31
N GLY A 356 25.23 -5.86 -0.61
CA GLY A 356 25.27 -5.32 -1.95
C GLY A 356 26.68 -4.93 -2.38
N PRO A 357 26.92 -4.76 -3.70
CA PRO A 357 28.19 -4.23 -4.16
C PRO A 357 28.40 -2.87 -3.48
N ALA A 358 29.54 -2.69 -2.80
CA ALA A 358 29.94 -1.40 -2.27
C ALA A 358 29.78 -0.38 -3.40
N SER A 359 28.94 0.64 -3.18
CA SER A 359 28.68 1.70 -4.15
C SER A 359 30.01 2.22 -4.68
N ALA A 360 30.28 1.95 -5.97
CA ALA A 360 31.45 2.44 -6.69
C ALA A 360 31.22 3.85 -7.21
#